data_AF-A0A924I8V5-F1
#
_entry.id   AF-A0A924I8V5-F1
#
_cell.length_a   1.000
_cell.length_b   1.000
_cell.length_c   1.000
_cell.angle_alpha   90.00
_cell.angle_beta   90.00
_cell.angle_gamma   90.00
#
_symmetry.space_group_name_H-M   'P 1'
#
loop_
_entity.id
_entity.type
_entity.pdbx_description
1 polymer ?
#
loop_
_entity_poly.entity_id
_entity_poly.type
_entity_poly.pdbx_seq_one_letter_code
_entity_poly.pdbx_strand_id
1 'polypeptide(L)'
;MRRIHTGLFCVTLVPILAGFWLLQRSTEPPDLAEEMSRWTPTAPEIQQQLGGLAEDTKMSRFCQLFKQRYRDHSYSISVKGRSPGHLALFTPAQDAPWTINPVVVALWKETQADFNIKPEIDIYASYIGVSPRLIGQLRPGTSDSKVASVVFFSHVQR
;
A
#
# COMPACT_ATOMS: atom_id res chain seq x y z
N MET A 1 56.45 -7.31 34.89
CA MET A 1 55.07 -6.84 35.13
C MET A 1 54.71 -5.77 34.11
N ARG A 2 53.86 -6.06 33.12
CA ARG A 2 53.32 -5.05 32.20
C ARG A 2 51.85 -5.39 31.92
N ARG A 3 50.96 -4.50 32.35
CA ARG A 3 49.50 -4.67 32.41
C ARG A 3 48.85 -4.43 31.04
N ILE A 4 47.81 -5.23 30.79
CA ILE A 4 46.93 -5.31 29.63
C ILE A 4 45.94 -4.13 29.64
N HIS A 5 45.96 -3.26 28.63
CA HIS A 5 44.95 -2.21 28.40
C HIS A 5 44.46 -2.24 26.94
N THR A 6 43.96 -3.39 26.51
CA THR A 6 43.33 -3.56 25.18
C THR A 6 42.06 -4.37 25.36
N GLY A 7 41.07 -3.81 26.05
CA GLY A 7 39.82 -4.54 26.35
C GLY A 7 38.60 -3.70 26.66
N LEU A 8 38.69 -2.36 26.61
CA LEU A 8 37.62 -1.47 27.10
C LEU A 8 37.02 -0.55 26.03
N PHE A 9 37.25 -0.81 24.74
CA PHE A 9 36.67 -0.02 23.64
C PHE A 9 35.60 -0.76 22.81
N CYS A 10 35.43 -2.08 22.98
CA CYS A 10 34.47 -2.87 22.19
C CYS A 10 33.09 -3.06 22.84
N VAL A 11 32.91 -2.71 24.12
CA VAL A 11 31.69 -3.10 24.87
C VAL A 11 30.60 -2.00 24.83
N THR A 12 30.92 -0.78 24.40
CA THR A 12 29.97 0.35 24.43
C THR A 12 29.39 0.73 23.07
N LEU A 13 29.98 0.31 21.95
CA LEU A 13 29.48 0.65 20.60
C LEU A 13 28.37 -0.28 20.09
N VAL A 14 28.37 -1.55 20.52
CA VAL A 14 27.35 -2.53 20.12
C VAL A 14 25.93 -2.19 20.61
N PRO A 15 25.70 -1.75 21.88
CA PRO A 15 24.34 -1.43 22.34
C PRO A 15 23.75 -0.18 21.69
N ILE A 16 24.58 0.76 21.21
CA ILE A 16 24.10 1.99 20.55
C ILE A 16 23.52 1.67 19.18
N LEU A 17 24.15 0.77 18.42
CA LEU A 17 23.65 0.32 17.12
C LEU A 17 22.40 -0.59 17.24
N ALA A 18 22.34 -1.45 18.26
CA ALA A 18 21.15 -2.26 18.52
C ALA A 18 19.97 -1.40 18.99
N GLY A 19 20.23 -0.39 19.82
CA GLY A 19 19.24 0.61 20.23
C GLY A 19 18.72 1.42 19.03
N PHE A 20 19.60 1.83 18.12
CA PHE A 20 19.21 2.53 16.88
C PHE A 20 18.35 1.66 15.95
N TRP A 21 18.67 0.37 15.81
CA TRP A 21 17.87 -0.58 15.03
C TRP A 21 16.49 -0.87 15.66
N LEU A 22 16.41 -0.92 17.00
CA LEU A 22 15.15 -1.05 17.74
C LEU A 22 14.31 0.23 17.72
N LEU A 23 14.94 1.41 17.76
CA LEU A 23 14.27 2.69 17.59
C LEU A 23 13.75 2.88 16.16
N GLN A 24 14.49 2.46 15.13
CA GLN A 24 14.01 2.49 13.74
C GLN A 24 12.84 1.53 13.48
N ARG A 25 12.71 0.44 14.25
CA ARG A 25 11.54 -0.45 14.19
C ARG A 25 10.26 0.16 14.76
N SER A 26 10.35 1.28 15.48
CA SER A 26 9.24 1.79 16.32
C SER A 26 8.53 3.01 15.75
N THR A 27 8.79 3.39 14.49
CA THR A 27 8.10 4.51 13.82
C THR A 27 7.31 4.04 12.61
N GLU A 28 6.57 2.95 12.73
CA GLU A 28 5.33 2.85 11.95
C GLU A 28 4.33 3.80 12.63
N PRO A 29 3.80 4.83 11.94
CA PRO A 29 2.77 5.67 12.53
C PRO A 29 1.59 4.79 12.98
N PRO A 30 0.99 5.05 14.15
CA PRO A 30 -0.09 4.25 14.69
C PRO A 30 -1.18 4.02 13.64
N ASP A 31 -1.49 2.74 13.47
CA ASP A 31 -2.46 2.06 12.61
C ASP A 31 -3.27 2.86 11.58
N LEU A 32 -2.58 3.54 10.65
CA LEU A 32 -3.21 4.19 9.49
C LEU A 32 -4.10 3.20 8.70
N ALA A 33 -3.70 1.93 8.66
CA ALA A 33 -4.47 0.89 7.98
C ALA A 33 -5.80 0.60 8.69
N GLU A 34 -5.80 0.46 10.01
CA GLU A 34 -7.01 0.32 10.82
C GLU A 34 -7.88 1.57 10.75
N GLU A 35 -7.31 2.76 10.81
CA GLU A 35 -8.06 4.00 10.64
C GLU A 35 -8.78 4.03 9.29
N MET A 36 -8.06 3.79 8.19
CA MET A 36 -8.61 3.74 6.83
C MET A 36 -9.68 2.65 6.67
N SER A 37 -9.60 1.54 7.41
CA SER A 37 -10.57 0.45 7.35
C SER A 37 -11.96 0.84 7.88
N ARG A 38 -12.01 1.88 8.72
CA ARG A 38 -13.25 2.40 9.32
C ARG A 38 -13.89 3.51 8.49
N TRP A 39 -13.22 4.00 7.44
CA TRP A 39 -13.75 5.06 6.59
C TRP A 39 -14.93 4.56 5.74
N THR A 40 -15.99 5.36 5.68
CA THR A 40 -17.18 5.07 4.87
C THR A 40 -16.99 5.48 3.41
N PRO A 41 -17.54 4.74 2.43
CA PRO A 41 -18.25 3.46 2.59
C PRO A 41 -17.27 2.33 2.91
N THR A 42 -17.48 1.59 4.01
CA THR A 42 -16.67 0.44 4.43
C THR A 42 -16.72 -0.71 3.40
N ALA A 43 -15.81 -1.70 3.50
CA ALA A 43 -15.78 -2.83 2.58
C ALA A 43 -17.13 -3.58 2.48
N PRO A 44 -17.81 -3.92 3.60
CA PRO A 44 -19.14 -4.53 3.55
C PRO A 44 -20.20 -3.64 2.90
N GLU A 45 -20.15 -2.32 3.11
CA GLU A 45 -21.08 -1.38 2.50
C GLU A 45 -20.87 -1.24 1.00
N ILE A 46 -19.60 -1.28 0.54
CA ILE A 46 -19.30 -1.37 -0.90
C ILE A 46 -19.88 -2.66 -1.46
N GLN A 47 -19.58 -3.81 -0.86
CA GLN A 47 -20.07 -5.11 -1.33
C GLN A 47 -21.60 -5.14 -1.43
N GLN A 48 -22.30 -4.59 -0.43
CA GLN A 48 -23.76 -4.46 -0.45
C GLN A 48 -24.24 -3.60 -1.63
N GLN A 49 -23.56 -2.48 -1.92
CA GLN A 49 -23.89 -1.60 -3.05
C GLN A 49 -23.54 -2.20 -4.43
N LEU A 50 -22.64 -3.19 -4.48
CA LEU A 50 -22.35 -3.95 -5.71
C LEU A 50 -23.38 -5.04 -5.97
N GLY A 51 -24.14 -5.46 -4.94
CA GLY A 51 -25.18 -6.46 -5.04
C GLY A 51 -26.24 -6.08 -6.08
N GLY A 52 -26.57 -7.03 -6.97
CA GLY A 52 -27.61 -6.85 -7.99
C GLY A 52 -27.20 -6.04 -9.22
N LEU A 53 -25.97 -5.51 -9.28
CA LEU A 53 -25.45 -4.88 -10.50
C LEU A 53 -25.01 -5.93 -11.53
N ALA A 54 -25.02 -5.54 -12.80
CA ALA A 54 -24.42 -6.34 -13.88
C ALA A 54 -22.89 -6.39 -13.76
N GLU A 55 -22.29 -7.54 -14.10
CA GLU A 55 -20.84 -7.80 -13.92
C GLU A 55 -19.94 -6.76 -14.60
N ASP A 56 -20.32 -6.30 -15.78
CA ASP A 56 -19.61 -5.27 -16.55
C ASP A 56 -19.55 -3.92 -15.82
N THR A 57 -20.56 -3.61 -15.02
CA THR A 57 -20.72 -2.34 -14.30
C THR A 57 -20.15 -2.40 -12.89
N LYS A 58 -20.10 -3.60 -12.28
CA LYS A 58 -19.62 -3.80 -10.90
C LYS A 58 -18.22 -3.24 -10.68
N MET A 59 -17.26 -3.55 -11.56
CA MET A 59 -15.87 -3.08 -11.39
C MET A 59 -15.75 -1.55 -11.42
N SER A 60 -16.49 -0.90 -12.34
CA SER A 60 -16.52 0.55 -12.43
C SER A 60 -17.11 1.17 -11.16
N ARG A 61 -18.23 0.60 -10.67
CA ARG A 61 -18.88 1.05 -9.43
C ARG A 61 -18.01 0.84 -8.20
N PHE A 62 -17.33 -0.30 -8.10
CA PHE A 62 -16.36 -0.59 -7.05
C PHE A 62 -15.25 0.47 -7.04
N CYS A 63 -14.60 0.73 -8.19
CA CYS A 63 -13.55 1.74 -8.30
C CYS A 63 -14.04 3.13 -7.89
N GLN A 64 -15.30 3.47 -8.22
CA GLN A 64 -15.92 4.75 -7.83
C GLN A 64 -16.08 4.84 -6.31
N LEU A 65 -16.69 3.84 -5.68
CA LEU A 65 -16.95 3.81 -4.24
C LEU A 65 -15.66 3.75 -3.43
N PHE A 66 -14.72 2.92 -3.85
CA PHE A 66 -13.40 2.83 -3.23
C PHE A 66 -12.70 4.19 -3.30
N LYS A 67 -12.62 4.82 -4.48
CA LYS A 67 -12.05 6.17 -4.63
C LYS A 67 -12.75 7.19 -3.73
N GLN A 68 -14.08 7.14 -3.64
CA GLN A 68 -14.86 8.06 -2.82
C GLN A 68 -14.48 7.96 -1.35
N ARG A 69 -14.38 6.75 -0.79
CA ARG A 69 -13.97 6.50 0.61
C ARG A 69 -12.76 7.33 1.02
N TYR A 70 -11.71 7.31 0.20
CA TYR A 70 -10.47 8.01 0.50
C TYR A 70 -10.58 9.53 0.28
N ARG A 71 -11.27 9.96 -0.77
CA ARG A 71 -11.43 11.40 -1.07
C ARG A 71 -12.25 12.13 -0.03
N ASP A 72 -13.28 11.48 0.52
CA ASP A 72 -14.12 12.03 1.57
C ASP A 72 -13.33 12.25 2.88
N HIS A 73 -12.16 11.62 3.01
CA HIS A 73 -11.22 11.74 4.13
C HIS A 73 -9.93 12.48 3.74
N SER A 74 -10.00 13.39 2.76
CA SER A 74 -8.88 14.21 2.28
C SER A 74 -7.69 13.41 1.70
N TYR A 75 -7.87 12.13 1.38
CA TYR A 75 -6.84 11.28 0.80
C TYR A 75 -7.03 11.17 -0.72
N SER A 76 -6.15 11.84 -1.48
CA SER A 76 -6.37 12.12 -2.90
C SER A 76 -5.94 11.00 -3.84
N ILE A 77 -6.68 9.90 -3.89
CA ILE A 77 -6.41 8.79 -4.83
C ILE A 77 -7.35 8.76 -6.03
N SER A 78 -7.01 7.91 -7.00
CA SER A 78 -7.94 7.40 -8.01
C SER A 78 -7.62 5.94 -8.31
N VAL A 79 -8.66 5.14 -8.57
CA VAL A 79 -8.52 3.74 -9.01
C VAL A 79 -9.26 3.56 -10.33
N LYS A 80 -8.70 2.74 -11.23
CA LYS A 80 -9.32 2.39 -12.51
C LYS A 80 -9.07 0.92 -12.86
N GLY A 81 -10.09 0.22 -13.34
CA GLY A 81 -9.91 -1.02 -14.09
C GLY A 81 -9.22 -0.76 -15.43
N ARG A 82 -8.16 -1.51 -15.72
CA ARG A 82 -7.42 -1.43 -17.01
C ARG A 82 -7.85 -2.54 -17.95
N SER A 83 -7.88 -3.75 -17.44
CA SER A 83 -8.31 -4.98 -18.12
C SER A 83 -8.82 -5.96 -17.05
N PRO A 84 -9.47 -7.07 -17.44
CA PRO A 84 -9.91 -8.08 -16.47
C PRO A 84 -8.73 -8.52 -15.59
N GLY A 85 -8.86 -8.36 -14.27
CA GLY A 85 -7.81 -8.71 -13.31
C GLY A 85 -6.70 -7.68 -13.12
N HIS A 86 -6.68 -6.56 -13.84
CA HIS A 86 -5.66 -5.52 -13.69
C HIS A 86 -6.26 -4.16 -13.32
N LEU A 87 -5.77 -3.61 -12.22
CA LEU A 87 -6.15 -2.30 -11.69
C LEU A 87 -4.96 -1.33 -11.77
N ALA A 88 -5.27 -0.05 -11.92
CA ALA A 88 -4.31 1.04 -11.76
C ALA A 88 -4.74 1.93 -10.59
N LEU A 89 -3.86 2.05 -9.60
CA LEU A 89 -3.97 3.00 -8.49
C LEU A 89 -3.11 4.24 -8.83
N PHE A 90 -3.71 5.42 -8.69
CA PHE A 90 -3.06 6.70 -8.87
C PHE A 90 -3.03 7.42 -7.53
N THR A 91 -1.84 7.83 -7.11
CA THR A 91 -1.61 8.57 -5.86
C THR A 91 -0.88 9.89 -6.15
N PRO A 92 -0.94 10.88 -5.26
CA PRO A 92 -0.07 12.05 -5.30
C PRO A 92 1.40 11.64 -5.30
N ALA A 93 2.24 12.31 -6.09
CA ALA A 93 3.66 11.97 -6.18
C ALA A 93 4.46 12.19 -4.89
N GLN A 94 3.95 13.02 -3.99
CA GLN A 94 4.56 13.32 -2.69
C GLN A 94 4.26 12.27 -1.62
N ASP A 95 3.30 11.37 -1.85
CA ASP A 95 2.92 10.36 -0.88
C ASP A 95 4.03 9.32 -0.75
N ALA A 96 4.39 9.01 0.48
CA ALA A 96 5.43 8.05 0.76
C ALA A 96 4.92 6.60 0.65
N PRO A 97 5.80 5.62 0.38
CA PRO A 97 5.41 4.22 0.25
C PRO A 97 4.62 3.66 1.44
N TRP A 98 4.97 4.04 2.67
CA TRP A 98 4.26 3.59 3.88
C TRP A 98 2.83 4.11 3.98
N THR A 99 2.52 5.24 3.36
CA THR A 99 1.16 5.80 3.27
C THR A 99 0.35 5.12 2.16
N ILE A 100 1.01 4.80 1.05
CA ILE A 100 0.38 4.15 -0.12
C ILE A 100 0.09 2.68 0.15
N ASN A 101 0.98 1.97 0.86
CA ASN A 101 0.92 0.52 1.03
C ASN A 101 -0.40 0.01 1.64
N PRO A 102 -0.96 0.59 2.73
CA PRO A 102 -2.25 0.19 3.26
C PRO A 102 -3.39 0.27 2.23
N VAL A 103 -3.40 1.33 1.41
CA VAL A 103 -4.41 1.55 0.37
C VAL A 103 -4.33 0.48 -0.72
N VAL A 104 -3.13 0.15 -1.17
CA VAL A 104 -2.89 -0.89 -2.18
C VAL A 104 -3.34 -2.26 -1.67
N VAL A 105 -3.00 -2.58 -0.42
CA VAL A 105 -3.40 -3.85 0.22
C VAL A 105 -4.91 -3.93 0.41
N ALA A 106 -5.56 -2.85 0.85
CA ALA A 106 -7.02 -2.79 0.98
C ALA A 106 -7.70 -2.99 -0.39
N LEU A 107 -7.24 -2.27 -1.41
CA LEU A 107 -7.74 -2.39 -2.78
C LEU A 107 -7.64 -3.84 -3.29
N TRP A 108 -6.51 -4.50 -3.05
CA TRP A 108 -6.30 -5.89 -3.46
C TRP A 108 -7.23 -6.85 -2.75
N LYS A 109 -7.32 -6.75 -1.40
CA LYS A 109 -8.17 -7.62 -0.58
C LYS A 109 -9.65 -7.48 -0.93
N GLU A 110 -10.13 -6.24 -1.03
CA GLU A 110 -11.54 -5.97 -1.34
C GLU A 110 -11.89 -6.42 -2.76
N THR A 111 -11.02 -6.16 -3.73
CA THR A 111 -11.24 -6.66 -5.10
C THR A 111 -11.25 -8.18 -5.16
N GLN A 112 -10.34 -8.85 -4.43
CA GLN A 112 -10.34 -10.32 -4.35
C GLN A 112 -11.65 -10.84 -3.72
N ALA A 113 -12.14 -10.21 -2.66
CA ALA A 113 -13.38 -10.61 -1.99
C ALA A 113 -14.62 -10.39 -2.86
N ASP A 114 -14.72 -9.25 -3.54
CA ASP A 114 -15.93 -8.84 -4.27
C ASP A 114 -16.06 -9.52 -5.64
N PHE A 115 -14.93 -9.83 -6.29
CA PHE A 115 -14.90 -10.35 -7.66
C PHE A 115 -14.36 -11.78 -7.76
N ASN A 116 -13.88 -12.37 -6.66
CA ASN A 116 -13.26 -13.70 -6.64
C ASN A 116 -12.12 -13.85 -7.66
N ILE A 117 -11.33 -12.79 -7.85
CA ILE A 117 -10.16 -12.76 -8.73
C ILE A 117 -8.88 -12.54 -7.93
N LYS A 118 -7.72 -12.75 -8.56
CA LYS A 118 -6.41 -12.36 -8.03
C LYS A 118 -5.93 -11.12 -8.77
N PRO A 119 -6.27 -9.91 -8.32
CA PRO A 119 -5.97 -8.72 -9.09
C PRO A 119 -4.49 -8.37 -9.01
N GLU A 120 -3.96 -7.87 -10.11
CA GLU A 120 -2.70 -7.15 -10.16
C GLU A 120 -2.97 -5.66 -10.09
N ILE A 121 -2.13 -4.92 -9.36
CA ILE A 121 -2.30 -3.48 -9.18
C ILE A 121 -1.01 -2.79 -9.60
N ASP A 122 -1.10 -1.88 -10.55
CA ASP A 122 -0.03 -0.95 -10.86
C ASP A 122 -0.22 0.35 -10.08
N ILE A 123 0.86 0.85 -9.48
CA ILE A 123 0.85 2.04 -8.63
C ILE A 123 1.54 3.17 -9.40
N TYR A 124 0.80 4.25 -9.64
CA TYR A 124 1.26 5.41 -10.38
C TYR A 124 1.31 6.66 -9.49
N ALA A 125 2.46 7.35 -9.49
CA ALA A 125 2.57 8.71 -8.99
C ALA A 125 1.99 9.69 -10.01
N SER A 126 1.06 10.52 -9.56
CA SER A 126 0.41 11.56 -10.35
C SER A 126 1.00 12.93 -10.01
N TYR A 127 1.19 13.73 -11.06
CA TYR A 127 1.79 15.05 -11.00
C TYR A 127 0.85 16.03 -11.71
N ILE A 128 0.90 17.31 -11.31
CA ILE A 128 0.13 18.35 -12.00
C ILE A 128 0.79 18.61 -13.37
N GLY A 129 0.01 18.51 -14.43
CA GLY A 129 0.43 18.91 -15.78
C GLY A 129 1.36 17.93 -16.52
N VAL A 130 1.65 16.75 -15.98
CA VAL A 130 2.45 15.72 -16.68
C VAL A 130 1.87 14.33 -16.52
N SER A 131 2.28 13.41 -17.39
CA SER A 131 1.84 12.02 -17.37
C SER A 131 2.22 11.31 -16.06
N PRO A 132 1.32 10.50 -15.47
CA PRO A 132 1.64 9.70 -14.30
C PRO A 132 2.81 8.74 -14.55
N ARG A 133 3.61 8.49 -13.51
CA ARG A 133 4.76 7.58 -13.56
C ARG A 133 4.48 6.32 -12.75
N LEU A 134 4.80 5.16 -13.30
CA LEU A 134 4.73 3.90 -12.57
C LEU A 134 5.83 3.89 -11.49
N ILE A 135 5.43 3.74 -10.23
CA ILE A 135 6.32 3.77 -9.06
C ILE A 135 6.31 2.48 -8.26
N GLY A 136 5.40 1.56 -8.56
CA GLY A 136 5.33 0.28 -7.87
C GLY A 136 4.24 -0.60 -8.41
N GLN A 137 4.19 -1.81 -7.88
CA GLN A 137 3.28 -2.86 -8.30
C GLN A 137 2.91 -3.73 -7.11
N LEU A 138 1.66 -4.17 -7.06
CA LEU A 138 1.25 -5.33 -6.28
C LEU A 138 1.02 -6.50 -7.23
N ARG A 139 1.60 -7.65 -6.90
CA ARG A 139 1.38 -8.91 -7.61
C ARG A 139 0.91 -10.02 -6.66
N PRO A 140 -0.04 -10.88 -7.07
CA PRO A 140 -0.40 -12.07 -6.32
C PRO A 140 0.80 -13.00 -6.13
N GLY A 141 0.86 -13.68 -4.99
CA GLY A 141 1.84 -14.74 -4.73
C GLY A 141 1.66 -15.91 -5.69
N THR A 142 2.77 -16.53 -6.11
CA THR A 142 2.77 -17.66 -7.04
C THR A 142 2.26 -18.96 -6.41
N SER A 143 2.39 -19.11 -5.09
CA SER A 143 2.06 -20.35 -4.37
C SER A 143 0.82 -20.25 -3.47
N ASP A 144 0.58 -19.10 -2.85
CA ASP A 144 -0.56 -18.87 -1.94
C ASP A 144 -1.49 -17.80 -2.51
N SER A 145 -2.78 -18.13 -2.64
CA SER A 145 -3.81 -17.21 -3.13
C SER A 145 -4.13 -16.07 -2.16
N LYS A 146 -3.71 -16.18 -0.90
CA LYS A 146 -3.94 -15.19 0.17
C LYS A 146 -2.77 -14.23 0.36
N VAL A 147 -1.66 -14.44 -0.35
CA VAL A 147 -0.46 -13.62 -0.24
C VAL A 147 -0.33 -12.76 -1.49
N ALA A 148 0.03 -11.49 -1.30
CA ALA A 148 0.45 -10.60 -2.35
C ALA A 148 1.69 -9.81 -1.90
N SER A 149 2.55 -9.46 -2.84
CA SER A 149 3.73 -8.65 -2.59
C SER A 149 3.55 -7.27 -3.19
N VAL A 150 3.86 -6.24 -2.40
CA VAL A 150 3.95 -4.85 -2.87
C VAL A 150 5.42 -4.51 -3.05
N VAL A 151 5.79 -4.07 -4.25
CA VAL A 151 7.14 -3.65 -4.59
C VAL A 151 7.09 -2.21 -5.10
N PHE A 152 7.82 -1.32 -4.43
CA PHE A 152 8.05 0.03 -4.91
C PHE A 152 9.39 0.08 -5.63
N PHE A 153 9.41 0.75 -6.78
CA PHE A 153 10.61 0.91 -7.57
C PHE A 153 11.45 2.04 -6.99
N SER A 154 12.71 1.76 -6.65
CA SER A 154 13.66 2.82 -6.35
C SER A 154 13.85 3.66 -7.60
N HIS A 155 13.65 4.98 -7.47
CA HIS A 155 13.95 5.91 -8.56
C HIS A 155 15.42 5.79 -8.95
N VAL A 156 15.74 5.07 -10.03
CA VAL A 156 16.97 5.32 -10.78
C VAL A 156 16.69 6.56 -11.62
N GLN A 157 17.14 7.71 -11.13
CA GLN A 157 17.21 8.92 -11.93
C GLN A 157 18.08 8.61 -13.17
N ARG A 158 17.54 8.85 -14.36
CA ARG A 158 18.34 9.15 -15.55
C ARG A 158 18.24 10.64 -15.80
#